data_AF-A0A372EE93-F1
#
_entry.id   AF-A0A372EE93-F1
#
_cell.length_a   1.000
_cell.length_b   1.000
_cell.length_c   1.000
_cell.angle_alpha   90.00
_cell.angle_beta   90.00
_cell.angle_gamma   90.00
#
_symmetry.space_group_name_H-M   'P 1'
#
loop_
_entity.id
_entity.type
_entity.pdbx_description
1 polymer ?
#
loop_
_entity_poly.entity_id
_entity_poly.type
_entity_poly.pdbx_seq_one_letter_code
_entity_poly.pdbx_strand_id
1 'polypeptide(L)'
;MSLSTAIDVHNTYADFTAMALSFLLGLRSSTQYELNADSALPDGEMLTLTDKSDPDKTGSRFAVLTPLVRDLLANWYAHCAALLGRYQRDPQAGKTTVGVEVMAHLAEVVQHKPVPALFRIYKNGVRPANSKTTWDVLPPLLRCEDNVGRHYWCSQLHRAGCSDKAIDLFMRHIVAGNSPMSVYAGVSIAQLTNEVGTLQMQQIAKLGLGMATGLRKA
;
A
#
# COMPACT_ATOMS: atom_id res chain seq x y z
N MET A 1 -10.55 -17.98 18.39
CA MET A 1 -9.21 -17.36 18.23
C MET A 1 -9.05 -16.33 19.33
N SER A 2 -7.95 -16.38 20.09
CA SER A 2 -7.66 -15.39 21.15
C SER A 2 -7.24 -14.05 20.55
N LEU A 3 -7.26 -12.98 21.35
CA LEU A 3 -6.81 -11.66 20.90
C LEU A 3 -5.33 -11.67 20.53
N SER A 4 -4.47 -12.35 21.30
CA SER A 4 -3.04 -12.50 20.99
C SER A 4 -2.83 -13.13 19.62
N THR A 5 -3.52 -14.24 19.32
CA THR A 5 -3.43 -14.88 17.99
C THR A 5 -3.96 -13.96 16.89
N ALA A 6 -4.99 -13.16 17.15
CA ALA A 6 -5.48 -12.19 16.17
C ALA A 6 -4.46 -11.07 15.88
N ILE A 7 -3.70 -10.64 16.89
CA ILE A 7 -2.61 -9.67 16.74
C ILE A 7 -1.46 -10.27 15.91
N ASP A 8 -1.09 -11.53 16.16
CA ASP A 8 -0.04 -12.20 15.38
C ASP A 8 -0.45 -12.30 13.90
N VAL A 9 -1.69 -12.73 13.63
CA VAL A 9 -2.23 -12.78 12.27
C VAL A 9 -2.29 -11.38 11.64
N HIS A 10 -2.68 -10.36 12.40
CA HIS A 10 -2.68 -8.98 11.93
C HIS A 10 -1.28 -8.53 11.51
N ASN A 11 -0.27 -8.74 12.36
CA ASN A 11 1.09 -8.32 12.06
C ASN A 11 1.66 -9.04 10.83
N THR A 12 1.42 -10.34 10.69
CA THR A 12 1.81 -11.08 9.47
C THR A 12 1.08 -10.57 8.23
N TYR A 13 -0.22 -10.28 8.35
CA TYR A 13 -1.01 -9.77 7.23
C TYR A 13 -0.63 -8.33 6.86
N ALA A 14 -0.27 -7.50 7.84
CA ALA A 14 0.26 -6.15 7.65
C ALA A 14 1.59 -6.20 6.90
N ASP A 15 2.51 -7.10 7.27
CA ASP A 15 3.77 -7.30 6.57
C ASP A 15 3.54 -7.73 5.10
N PHE A 16 2.65 -8.71 4.87
CA PHE A 16 2.25 -9.11 3.51
C PHE A 16 1.68 -7.94 2.71
N THR A 17 0.72 -7.20 3.29
CA THR A 17 0.02 -6.11 2.62
C THR A 17 0.98 -4.95 2.31
N ALA A 18 1.90 -4.64 3.21
CA ALA A 18 2.95 -3.64 3.00
C ALA A 18 3.90 -4.03 1.87
N MET A 19 4.36 -5.28 1.84
CA MET A 19 5.20 -5.80 0.73
C MET A 19 4.46 -5.75 -0.60
N ALA A 20 3.20 -6.21 -0.63
CA ALA A 20 2.39 -6.23 -1.84
C ALA A 20 2.09 -4.83 -2.36
N LEU A 21 1.73 -3.87 -1.50
CA LEU A 21 1.51 -2.48 -1.90
C LEU A 21 2.82 -1.79 -2.31
N SER A 22 3.91 -2.02 -1.58
CA SER A 22 5.24 -1.54 -1.96
C SER A 22 5.64 -1.99 -3.36
N PHE A 23 5.41 -3.27 -3.66
CA PHE A 23 5.68 -3.87 -4.96
C PHE A 23 4.73 -3.32 -6.04
N LEU A 24 3.41 -3.41 -5.85
CA LEU A 24 2.39 -3.07 -6.85
C LEU A 24 2.33 -1.57 -7.18
N LEU A 25 2.59 -0.69 -6.21
CA LEU A 25 2.62 0.77 -6.43
C LEU A 25 3.99 1.29 -6.83
N GLY A 26 5.02 0.43 -6.84
CA GLY A 26 6.41 0.85 -7.02
C GLY A 26 6.77 1.96 -6.03
N LEU A 27 6.55 1.73 -4.74
CA LEU A 27 6.88 2.73 -3.71
C LEU A 27 8.41 2.93 -3.64
N ARG A 28 8.84 4.13 -3.21
CA ARG A 28 10.26 4.40 -2.92
C ARG A 28 10.60 4.00 -1.48
N SER A 29 11.90 3.95 -1.20
CA SER A 29 12.37 3.92 0.19
C SER A 29 11.85 5.15 0.93
N SER A 30 11.24 4.93 2.09
CA SER A 30 10.67 5.97 2.94
C SER A 30 10.67 5.52 4.40
N THR A 31 10.85 6.47 5.30
CA THR A 31 10.72 6.27 6.75
C THR A 31 9.30 5.92 7.16
N GLN A 32 8.30 6.23 6.32
CA GLN A 32 6.90 5.83 6.46
C GLN A 32 6.24 5.82 5.08
N TYR A 33 5.42 4.82 4.78
CA TYR A 33 4.60 4.88 3.57
C TYR A 33 3.51 5.94 3.73
N GLU A 34 3.42 6.86 2.76
CA GLU A 34 2.37 7.89 2.68
C GLU A 34 1.03 7.31 2.20
N LEU A 35 0.58 6.24 2.85
CA LEU A 35 -0.70 5.59 2.61
C LEU A 35 -1.58 5.86 3.83
N ASN A 36 -2.33 6.97 3.79
CA ASN A 36 -3.27 7.33 4.84
C ASN A 36 -4.67 6.77 4.55
N ALA A 37 -5.43 6.50 5.60
CA ALA A 37 -6.72 5.83 5.49
C ALA A 37 -7.81 6.68 4.81
N ASP A 38 -7.62 7.99 4.71
CA ASP A 38 -8.50 8.95 4.03
C ASP A 38 -8.27 9.06 2.51
N SER A 39 -7.15 8.53 2.02
CA SER A 39 -6.68 8.74 0.65
C SER A 39 -6.36 7.44 -0.08
N ALA A 40 -5.89 6.42 0.62
CA ALA A 40 -5.66 5.08 0.07
C ALA A 40 -6.96 4.25 0.12
N LEU A 41 -7.99 4.68 -0.62
CA LEU A 41 -9.32 4.07 -0.58
C LEU A 41 -9.51 3.00 -1.68
N PRO A 42 -10.32 1.94 -1.43
CA PRO A 42 -10.58 0.90 -2.43
C PRO A 42 -11.40 1.37 -3.63
N ASP A 43 -12.21 2.41 -3.48
CA ASP A 43 -13.01 3.02 -4.55
C ASP A 43 -12.26 4.14 -5.28
N GLY A 44 -11.09 4.55 -4.78
CA GLY A 44 -10.21 5.51 -5.43
C GLY A 44 -9.50 4.90 -6.64
N GLU A 45 -9.38 5.66 -7.72
CA GLU A 45 -8.58 5.27 -8.89
C GLU A 45 -7.12 5.73 -8.79
N MET A 46 -6.87 6.75 -7.96
CA MET A 46 -5.56 7.35 -7.77
C MET A 46 -5.44 7.83 -6.32
N LEU A 47 -4.21 7.85 -5.81
CA LEU A 47 -3.86 8.55 -4.58
C LEU A 47 -2.65 9.43 -4.81
N THR A 48 -2.43 10.38 -3.92
CA THR A 48 -1.30 11.30 -4.00
C THR A 48 -0.14 10.82 -3.14
N LEU A 49 1.05 10.69 -3.72
CA LEU A 49 2.31 10.39 -3.02
C LEU A 49 3.31 11.52 -3.16
N THR A 50 4.03 11.82 -2.08
CA THR A 50 5.20 12.70 -2.10
C THR A 50 6.44 11.86 -2.36
N ASP A 51 6.87 11.89 -3.61
CA ASP A 51 7.77 10.88 -4.14
C ASP A 51 9.26 11.33 -4.10
N LYS A 52 9.52 12.62 -3.85
CA LYS A 52 10.86 13.22 -3.68
C LYS A 52 10.82 14.38 -2.68
N SER A 53 11.80 14.39 -1.77
CA SER A 53 12.11 15.49 -0.85
C SER A 53 13.22 16.43 -1.39
N ASP A 54 13.60 16.28 -2.67
CA ASP A 54 14.54 17.16 -3.36
C ASP A 54 13.85 18.51 -3.69
N PRO A 55 14.34 19.65 -3.15
CA PRO A 55 13.75 20.98 -3.33
C PRO A 55 13.38 21.32 -4.78
N ASP A 56 14.23 20.92 -5.74
CA ASP A 56 14.09 21.25 -7.16
C ASP A 56 13.19 20.26 -7.92
N LYS A 57 12.81 19.15 -7.28
CA LYS A 57 11.96 18.08 -7.83
C LYS A 57 10.85 17.70 -6.85
N THR A 58 10.42 18.64 -6.02
CA THR A 58 9.34 18.45 -5.05
C THR A 58 7.98 18.45 -5.73
N GLY A 59 7.04 17.72 -5.11
CA GLY A 59 5.63 17.80 -5.45
C GLY A 59 4.93 16.44 -5.37
N SER A 60 3.72 16.50 -4.85
CA SER A 60 2.70 15.44 -4.91
C SER A 60 2.51 14.89 -6.32
N ARG A 61 2.44 13.57 -6.46
CA ARG A 61 2.16 12.86 -7.73
C ARG A 61 1.07 11.84 -7.53
N PHE A 62 0.29 11.62 -8.58
CA PHE A 62 -0.70 10.57 -8.59
C PHE A 62 -0.01 9.20 -8.72
N ALA A 63 -0.23 8.33 -7.75
CA ALA A 63 -0.04 6.91 -7.86
C ALA A 63 -1.36 6.27 -8.28
N VAL A 64 -1.28 5.43 -9.29
CA VAL A 64 -2.44 4.75 -9.86
C VAL A 64 -2.82 3.56 -9.00
N LEU A 65 -4.11 3.45 -8.65
CA LEU A 65 -4.66 2.31 -7.92
C LEU A 65 -5.27 1.34 -8.92
N THR A 66 -4.46 0.38 -9.34
CA THR A 66 -4.89 -0.71 -10.22
C THR A 66 -5.95 -1.57 -9.53
N PRO A 67 -6.78 -2.34 -10.27
CA PRO A 67 -7.80 -3.21 -9.67
C PRO A 67 -7.25 -4.10 -8.55
N LEU A 68 -6.05 -4.66 -8.74
CA LEU A 68 -5.37 -5.46 -7.72
C LEU A 68 -5.05 -4.67 -6.45
N VAL A 69 -4.58 -3.43 -6.57
CA VAL A 69 -4.31 -2.56 -5.41
C VAL A 69 -5.62 -2.25 -4.68
N ARG A 70 -6.68 -1.93 -5.41
CA ARG A 70 -8.00 -1.64 -4.85
C ARG A 70 -8.57 -2.84 -4.11
N ASP A 71 -8.47 -4.04 -4.68
CA ASP A 71 -8.87 -5.28 -4.02
C ASP A 71 -8.06 -5.54 -2.74
N LEU A 72 -6.75 -5.30 -2.78
CA LEU A 72 -5.89 -5.44 -1.60
C LEU A 72 -6.26 -4.45 -0.49
N LEU A 73 -6.54 -3.19 -0.84
CA LEU A 73 -7.04 -2.17 0.09
C LEU A 73 -8.40 -2.58 0.67
N ALA A 74 -9.34 -3.06 -0.15
CA ALA A 74 -10.63 -3.55 0.31
C ALA A 74 -10.47 -4.70 1.32
N ASN A 75 -9.58 -5.65 1.03
CA ASN A 75 -9.26 -6.75 1.94
C ASN A 75 -8.64 -6.24 3.25
N TRP A 76 -7.76 -5.23 3.18
CA TRP A 76 -7.14 -4.59 4.33
C TRP A 76 -8.15 -3.92 5.25
N TYR A 77 -9.02 -3.05 4.73
CA TYR A 77 -10.04 -2.38 5.55
C TYR A 77 -11.04 -3.38 6.16
N ALA A 78 -11.45 -4.40 5.40
CA ALA A 78 -12.29 -5.47 5.94
C ALA A 78 -11.59 -6.27 7.06
N HIS A 79 -10.28 -6.51 6.94
CA HIS A 79 -9.47 -7.11 7.99
C HIS A 79 -9.43 -6.22 9.24
N CYS A 80 -9.17 -4.92 9.09
CA CYS A 80 -9.15 -3.96 10.20
C CYS A 80 -10.50 -3.87 10.92
N ALA A 81 -11.60 -3.83 10.19
CA ALA A 81 -12.95 -3.87 10.78
C ALA A 81 -13.20 -5.16 11.57
N ALA A 82 -12.78 -6.32 11.02
CA ALA A 82 -12.89 -7.60 11.73
C ALA A 82 -12.01 -7.66 12.99
N LEU A 83 -10.82 -7.05 12.97
CA LEU A 83 -9.93 -6.95 14.13
C LEU A 83 -10.51 -6.03 15.21
N LEU A 84 -11.02 -4.86 14.82
CA LEU A 84 -11.70 -3.93 15.72
C LEU A 84 -12.86 -4.61 16.46
N GLY A 85 -13.71 -5.35 15.73
CA GLY A 85 -14.81 -6.10 16.33
C GLY A 85 -14.36 -7.25 17.25
N ARG A 86 -13.11 -7.71 17.20
CA ARG A 86 -12.54 -8.65 18.17
C ARG A 86 -12.03 -7.93 19.41
N TYR A 87 -11.33 -6.81 19.24
CA TYR A 87 -10.91 -5.95 20.35
C TYR A 87 -12.10 -5.47 21.18
N GLN A 88 -13.19 -5.03 20.55
CA GLN A 88 -14.41 -4.59 21.23
C GLN A 88 -15.11 -5.69 22.05
N ARG A 89 -14.89 -6.96 21.71
CA ARG A 89 -15.46 -8.12 22.43
C ARG A 89 -14.53 -8.66 23.52
N ASP A 90 -13.26 -8.26 23.54
CA ASP A 90 -12.31 -8.70 24.53
C ASP A 90 -12.44 -7.83 25.81
N PRO A 91 -12.76 -8.44 26.97
CA PRO A 91 -13.01 -7.68 28.20
C PRO A 91 -11.75 -7.06 28.83
N GLN A 92 -10.55 -7.40 28.35
CA GLN A 92 -9.28 -6.88 28.85
C GLN A 92 -8.67 -5.82 27.93
N ALA A 93 -9.02 -5.82 26.63
CA ALA A 93 -8.50 -4.88 25.64
C ALA A 93 -8.61 -3.42 26.10
N GLY A 94 -9.79 -2.97 26.49
CA GLY A 94 -10.04 -1.59 26.93
C GLY A 94 -9.44 -1.21 28.30
N LYS A 95 -8.82 -2.15 29.02
CA LYS A 95 -8.22 -1.90 30.35
C LYS A 95 -6.75 -1.55 30.30
N THR A 96 -6.12 -1.67 29.13
CA THR A 96 -4.71 -1.37 28.94
C THR A 96 -4.54 -0.14 28.05
N THR A 97 -3.54 0.69 28.32
CA THR A 97 -3.24 1.87 27.49
C THR A 97 -3.05 1.48 26.03
N VAL A 98 -2.30 0.40 25.77
CA VAL A 98 -2.04 -0.11 24.42
C VAL A 98 -3.32 -0.60 23.75
N GLY A 99 -4.20 -1.31 24.47
CA GLY A 99 -5.45 -1.78 23.88
C GLY A 99 -6.39 -0.64 23.52
N VAL A 100 -6.45 0.42 24.33
CA VAL A 100 -7.21 1.65 24.01
C VAL A 100 -6.64 2.35 22.78
N GLU A 101 -5.32 2.50 22.69
CA GLU A 101 -4.63 3.07 21.53
C GLU A 101 -4.91 2.29 20.24
N VAL A 102 -4.78 0.96 20.28
CA VAL A 102 -5.04 0.10 19.11
C VAL A 102 -6.50 0.19 18.68
N MET A 103 -7.44 0.21 19.62
CA MET A 103 -8.86 0.36 19.30
C MET A 103 -9.18 1.70 18.66
N ALA A 104 -8.60 2.79 19.17
CA ALA A 104 -8.77 4.12 18.61
C ALA A 104 -8.22 4.18 17.18
N HIS A 105 -6.99 3.73 16.97
CA HIS A 105 -6.37 3.72 15.65
C HIS A 105 -7.13 2.85 14.64
N LEU A 106 -7.56 1.64 15.04
CA LEU A 106 -8.40 0.78 14.21
C LEU A 106 -9.73 1.46 13.82
N ALA A 107 -10.38 2.15 14.76
CA ALA A 107 -11.60 2.88 14.49
C ALA A 107 -11.37 4.03 13.50
N GLU A 108 -10.27 4.77 13.64
CA GLU A 108 -9.86 5.84 12.72
C GLU A 108 -9.58 5.30 11.31
N VAL A 109 -8.88 4.17 11.20
CA VAL A 109 -8.61 3.51 9.91
C VAL A 109 -9.91 3.05 9.24
N VAL A 110 -10.81 2.42 9.98
CA VAL A 110 -12.12 1.95 9.46
C VAL A 110 -13.03 3.12 9.07
N GLN A 111 -12.87 4.27 9.72
CA GLN A 111 -13.61 5.50 9.40
C GLN A 111 -12.91 6.37 8.36
N HIS A 112 -11.83 5.88 7.74
CA HIS A 112 -11.08 6.60 6.71
C HIS A 112 -10.60 7.99 7.16
N LYS A 113 -10.07 8.08 8.38
CA LYS A 113 -9.47 9.30 8.95
C LYS A 113 -8.03 9.52 8.44
N PRO A 114 -7.46 10.73 8.57
CA PRO A 114 -6.08 11.03 8.14
C PRO A 114 -5.04 10.41 9.09
N VAL A 115 -5.02 9.09 9.17
CA VAL A 115 -4.06 8.28 9.95
C VAL A 115 -3.40 7.24 9.04
N PRO A 116 -2.20 6.74 9.39
CA PRO A 116 -1.54 5.72 8.59
C PRO A 116 -2.41 4.47 8.42
N ALA A 117 -2.73 4.10 7.18
CA ALA A 117 -3.61 2.98 6.90
C ALA A 117 -2.94 1.64 7.24
N LEU A 118 -1.63 1.52 6.93
CA LEU A 118 -0.84 0.32 7.18
C LEU A 118 -0.03 0.46 8.46
N PHE A 119 -0.22 -0.47 9.38
CA PHE A 119 0.42 -0.45 10.67
C PHE A 119 0.62 -1.86 11.23
N ARG A 120 1.49 -1.96 12.23
CA ARG A 120 1.69 -3.13 13.06
C ARG A 120 1.39 -2.80 14.51
N ILE A 121 0.98 -3.81 15.26
CA ILE A 121 0.70 -3.73 16.69
C ILE A 121 1.90 -4.32 17.44
N TYR A 122 2.53 -3.50 18.27
CA TYR A 122 3.61 -3.90 19.17
C TYR A 122 3.13 -3.89 20.62
N LYS A 123 3.95 -4.46 21.51
CA LYS A 123 3.69 -4.44 22.95
C LYS A 123 3.59 -3.03 23.54
N ASN A 124 4.10 -2.02 22.84
CA ASN A 124 4.14 -0.62 23.26
C ASN A 124 3.35 0.31 22.35
N GLY A 125 2.37 -0.21 21.61
CA GLY A 125 1.49 0.61 20.77
C GLY A 125 1.53 0.26 19.29
N VAL A 126 0.94 1.13 18.50
CA VAL A 126 0.83 1.00 17.05
C VAL A 126 2.01 1.70 16.37
N ARG A 127 2.56 1.10 15.31
CA ARG A 127 3.56 1.77 14.47
C ARG A 127 3.22 1.63 12.99
N PRO A 128 3.34 2.71 12.20
CA PRO A 128 3.15 2.66 10.76
C PRO A 128 4.13 1.72 10.06
N ALA A 129 3.69 1.13 8.95
CA ALA A 129 4.57 0.41 8.04
C ALA A 129 5.54 1.38 7.32
N ASN A 130 6.77 0.92 7.07
CA ASN A 130 7.82 1.69 6.39
C ASN A 130 8.68 0.79 5.51
N SER A 131 9.42 1.36 4.56
CA SER A 131 10.17 0.54 3.59
C SER A 131 11.28 -0.28 4.26
N LYS A 132 11.97 0.32 5.23
CA LYS A 132 13.12 -0.29 5.91
C LYS A 132 12.75 -1.61 6.59
N THR A 133 11.58 -1.70 7.22
CA THR A 133 11.16 -2.92 7.91
C THR A 133 10.28 -3.83 7.06
N THR A 134 9.74 -3.36 5.94
CA THR A 134 8.78 -4.12 5.13
C THR A 134 9.38 -5.39 4.56
N TRP A 135 10.59 -5.31 4.00
CA TRP A 135 11.26 -6.48 3.39
C TRP A 135 12.15 -7.25 4.37
N ASP A 136 12.57 -6.61 5.48
CA ASP A 136 13.47 -7.21 6.49
C ASP A 136 12.83 -8.36 7.29
N VAL A 137 11.50 -8.48 7.26
CA VAL A 137 10.76 -9.60 7.86
C VAL A 137 11.06 -10.94 7.18
N LEU A 138 11.53 -10.91 5.94
CA LEU A 138 11.92 -12.11 5.20
C LEU A 138 13.33 -12.57 5.60
N PRO A 139 13.63 -13.89 5.49
CA PRO A 139 14.99 -14.39 5.60
C PRO A 139 15.93 -13.66 4.63
N PRO A 140 17.22 -13.44 4.98
CA PRO A 140 18.14 -12.64 4.16
C PRO A 140 18.18 -12.99 2.67
N LEU A 141 18.08 -14.28 2.33
CA LEU A 141 18.09 -14.76 0.94
C LEU A 141 16.82 -14.43 0.14
N LEU A 142 15.73 -14.04 0.81
CA LEU A 142 14.44 -13.70 0.20
C LEU A 142 14.13 -12.20 0.29
N ARG A 143 14.99 -11.41 0.95
CA ARG A 143 14.79 -9.97 1.08
C ARG A 143 14.93 -9.31 -0.29
N CYS A 144 14.09 -8.32 -0.51
CA CYS A 144 14.20 -7.45 -1.66
C CYS A 144 14.65 -6.05 -1.23
N GLU A 145 15.22 -5.30 -2.15
CA GLU A 145 15.51 -3.88 -1.93
C GLU A 145 14.21 -3.07 -1.80
N ASP A 146 14.25 -1.96 -1.05
CA ASP A 146 13.10 -1.08 -0.79
C ASP A 146 12.36 -0.59 -2.05
N ASN A 147 13.05 -0.53 -3.19
CA ASN A 147 12.52 -0.06 -4.47
C ASN A 147 12.30 -1.19 -5.49
N VAL A 148 12.27 -2.46 -5.07
CA VAL A 148 12.16 -3.63 -5.95
C VAL A 148 10.99 -3.55 -6.93
N GLY A 149 9.84 -3.06 -6.47
CA GLY A 149 8.65 -2.88 -7.31
C GLY A 149 8.91 -1.95 -8.49
N ARG A 150 9.68 -0.86 -8.28
CA ARG A 150 10.01 0.08 -9.35
C ARG A 150 10.85 -0.55 -10.45
N HIS A 151 11.93 -1.23 -10.07
CA HIS A 151 12.83 -1.88 -11.02
C HIS A 151 12.14 -3.00 -11.77
N TYR A 152 11.39 -3.83 -11.04
CA TYR A 152 10.66 -4.94 -11.64
C TYR A 152 9.62 -4.44 -12.64
N TRP A 153 8.73 -3.54 -12.21
CA TRP A 153 7.63 -3.11 -13.07
C TRP A 153 8.10 -2.24 -14.23
N CYS A 154 9.09 -1.38 -14.05
CA CYS A 154 9.68 -0.64 -15.18
C CYS A 154 10.15 -1.61 -16.28
N SER A 155 10.92 -2.63 -15.89
CA SER A 155 11.43 -3.64 -16.84
C SER A 155 10.31 -4.48 -17.48
N GLN A 156 9.33 -4.94 -16.69
CA GLN A 156 8.25 -5.79 -17.22
C GLN A 156 7.27 -5.02 -18.11
N LEU A 157 6.91 -3.79 -17.74
CA LEU A 157 6.00 -2.96 -18.52
C LEU A 157 6.64 -2.61 -19.87
N HIS A 158 7.92 -2.25 -19.90
CA HIS A 158 8.64 -2.05 -21.17
C HIS A 158 8.65 -3.31 -22.04
N ARG A 159 8.96 -4.49 -21.46
CA ARG A 159 8.96 -5.76 -22.20
C ARG A 159 7.59 -6.14 -22.74
N ALA A 160 6.53 -5.73 -22.06
CA ALA A 160 5.15 -5.98 -22.47
C ALA A 160 4.63 -4.95 -23.50
N GLY A 161 5.45 -3.98 -23.92
CA GLY A 161 5.09 -2.96 -24.90
C GLY A 161 4.21 -1.84 -24.33
N CYS A 162 4.22 -1.63 -23.02
CA CYS A 162 3.53 -0.52 -22.37
C CYS A 162 4.08 0.82 -22.88
N SER A 163 3.22 1.80 -23.11
CA SER A 163 3.60 3.12 -23.56
C SER A 163 4.50 3.84 -22.54
N ASP A 164 5.51 4.58 -23.02
CA ASP A 164 6.42 5.31 -22.15
C ASP A 164 5.68 6.30 -21.24
N LYS A 165 4.59 6.91 -21.73
CA LYS A 165 3.74 7.80 -20.92
C LYS A 165 3.06 7.08 -19.76
N ALA A 166 2.60 5.85 -19.97
CA ALA A 166 1.99 5.03 -18.92
C ALA A 166 3.04 4.58 -17.90
N ILE A 167 4.23 4.21 -18.36
CA ILE A 167 5.38 3.87 -17.50
C ILE A 167 5.81 5.08 -16.66
N ASP A 168 5.96 6.26 -17.26
CA ASP A 168 6.36 7.49 -16.57
C ASP A 168 5.32 7.94 -15.55
N LEU A 169 4.02 7.80 -15.88
CA LEU A 169 2.93 8.05 -14.94
C LEU A 169 3.03 7.10 -13.75
N PHE A 170 3.16 5.80 -13.99
CA PHE A 170 3.23 4.79 -12.93
C PHE A 170 4.50 4.94 -12.07
N MET A 171 5.66 5.16 -12.70
CA MET A 171 6.92 5.43 -12.03
C MET A 171 7.01 6.81 -11.40
N ARG A 172 6.05 7.70 -11.71
CA ARG A 172 6.01 9.08 -11.21
C ARG A 172 7.34 9.79 -11.50
N HIS A 173 7.82 9.63 -12.73
CA HIS A 173 9.06 10.25 -13.18
C HIS A 173 8.89 11.78 -13.31
N ILE A 174 10.00 12.49 -13.09
CA ILE A 174 10.04 13.96 -13.20
C ILE A 174 11.11 14.32 -14.22
N VAL A 175 10.71 15.07 -15.24
CA VAL A 175 11.60 15.75 -16.17
C VAL A 175 11.64 17.22 -15.76
N ALA A 176 12.83 17.73 -15.44
CA ALA A 176 13.01 19.14 -15.07
C ALA A 176 12.55 20.07 -16.21
N GLY A 177 11.84 21.14 -15.87
CA GLY A 177 11.28 22.08 -16.85
C GLY A 177 9.88 21.74 -17.36
N ASN A 178 9.34 20.55 -17.04
CA ASN A 178 7.96 20.18 -17.39
C ASN A 178 7.04 20.25 -16.17
N SER A 179 5.83 20.78 -16.35
CA SER A 179 4.78 20.64 -15.33
C SER A 179 4.36 19.16 -15.26
N PRO A 180 4.21 18.58 -14.05
CA PRO A 180 3.88 17.17 -13.88
C PRO A 180 2.61 16.72 -14.62
N MET A 181 1.65 17.62 -14.79
CA MET A 181 0.38 17.32 -15.46
C MET A 181 0.36 17.75 -16.94
N SER A 182 1.26 18.66 -17.36
CA SER A 182 1.27 19.14 -18.75
C SER A 182 1.71 18.06 -19.74
N VAL A 183 2.55 17.12 -19.30
CA VAL A 183 3.00 15.98 -20.12
C VAL A 183 1.84 15.07 -20.55
N TYR A 184 0.74 15.09 -19.80
CA TYR A 184 -0.44 14.25 -20.04
C TYR A 184 -1.63 15.02 -20.62
N ALA A 185 -1.51 16.31 -20.91
CA ALA A 185 -2.65 17.16 -21.32
C ALA A 185 -3.40 16.70 -22.58
N GLY A 186 -2.80 15.84 -23.41
CA GLY A 186 -3.41 15.26 -24.61
C GLY A 186 -3.76 13.77 -24.50
N VAL A 187 -3.72 13.18 -23.30
CA VAL A 187 -3.97 11.74 -23.09
C VAL A 187 -4.86 11.53 -21.88
N SER A 188 -5.78 10.56 -21.96
CA SER A 188 -6.59 10.20 -20.80
C SER A 188 -5.74 9.48 -19.76
N ILE A 189 -5.67 10.04 -18.53
CA ILE A 189 -5.00 9.37 -17.40
C ILE A 189 -5.65 8.01 -17.12
N ALA A 190 -6.98 7.90 -17.26
CA ALA A 190 -7.68 6.64 -17.09
C ALA A 190 -7.22 5.58 -18.12
N GLN A 191 -6.92 5.97 -19.37
CA GLN A 191 -6.38 5.04 -20.37
C GLN A 191 -4.97 4.55 -19.99
N LEU A 192 -4.08 5.45 -19.58
CA LEU A 192 -2.73 5.10 -19.13
C LEU A 192 -2.77 4.20 -17.89
N THR A 193 -3.65 4.50 -16.94
CA THR A 193 -3.92 3.68 -15.75
C THR A 193 -4.39 2.27 -16.13
N ASN A 194 -5.34 2.17 -17.06
CA ASN A 194 -5.88 0.88 -17.50
C ASN A 194 -4.83 0.03 -18.23
N GLU A 195 -3.95 0.65 -19.01
CA GLU A 195 -2.82 -0.02 -19.66
C GLU A 195 -1.91 -0.68 -18.62
N VAL A 196 -1.43 0.09 -17.63
CA VAL A 196 -0.59 -0.45 -16.54
C VAL A 196 -1.32 -1.50 -15.74
N GLY A 197 -2.58 -1.25 -15.35
CA GLY A 197 -3.38 -2.18 -14.56
C GLY A 197 -3.60 -3.52 -15.26
N THR A 198 -3.87 -3.50 -16.56
CA THR A 198 -4.06 -4.71 -17.38
C THR A 198 -2.78 -5.55 -17.43
N LEU A 199 -1.64 -4.90 -17.69
CA LEU A 199 -0.35 -5.59 -17.77
C LEU A 199 0.12 -6.12 -16.41
N GLN A 200 -0.10 -5.36 -15.33
CA GLN A 200 0.16 -5.84 -13.97
C GLN A 200 -0.69 -7.08 -13.65
N MET A 201 -1.99 -7.07 -13.96
CA MET A 201 -2.87 -8.21 -13.73
C MET A 201 -2.41 -9.46 -14.48
N GLN A 202 -2.07 -9.33 -15.76
CA GLN A 202 -1.55 -10.44 -16.57
C GLN A 202 -0.25 -11.01 -15.97
N GLN A 203 0.65 -10.13 -15.53
CA GLN A 203 1.93 -10.55 -14.97
C GLN A 203 1.77 -11.21 -13.59
N ILE A 204 0.91 -10.69 -12.72
CA ILE A 204 0.59 -11.30 -11.42
C ILE A 204 -0.04 -12.70 -11.61
N ALA A 205 -0.97 -12.83 -12.55
CA ALA A 205 -1.55 -14.13 -12.90
C ALA A 205 -0.50 -15.12 -13.39
N LYS A 206 0.45 -14.68 -14.24
CA LYS A 206 1.56 -15.51 -14.73
C LYS A 206 2.51 -15.96 -13.61
N LEU A 207 2.71 -15.14 -12.59
CA LEU A 207 3.50 -15.49 -11.41
C LEU A 207 2.76 -16.43 -10.44
N GLY A 208 1.47 -16.68 -10.65
CA GLY A 208 0.64 -17.49 -9.76
C GLY A 208 0.45 -16.86 -8.37
N LEU A 209 0.56 -15.53 -8.27
CA LEU A 209 0.43 -14.82 -7.00
C LEU A 209 -1.04 -14.59 -6.67
N GLY A 210 -1.48 -15.09 -5.51
CA GLY A 210 -2.81 -14.87 -4.97
C GLY A 210 -2.87 -13.72 -3.95
N MET A 211 -4.07 -13.19 -3.72
CA MET A 211 -4.33 -12.18 -2.70
C MET A 211 -4.83 -12.83 -1.42
N ALA A 212 -4.11 -12.66 -0.31
CA ALA A 212 -4.59 -13.07 1.00
C ALA A 212 -5.71 -12.11 1.48
N THR A 213 -6.63 -12.63 2.31
CA THR A 213 -7.81 -11.89 2.80
C THR A 213 -7.79 -11.56 4.29
N GLY A 214 -6.70 -11.91 4.98
CA GLY A 214 -6.50 -11.59 6.39
C GLY A 214 -7.54 -12.23 7.32
N LEU A 215 -8.25 -11.41 8.10
CA LEU A 215 -9.18 -11.84 9.16
C LEU A 215 -10.65 -11.72 8.76
N ARG A 216 -10.94 -11.21 7.56
CA ARG A 216 -12.32 -11.13 7.07
C ARG A 216 -12.87 -12.55 6.90
N LYS A 217 -14.17 -12.72 7.17
CA LYS A 217 -14.84 -13.98 6.81
C LYS A 217 -14.87 -14.08 5.29
N ALA A 218 -14.52 -15.25 4.78
CA ALA A 218 -14.67 -15.59 3.36
C ALA A 218 -16.16 -15.61 2.99
#